data_AF-A0A973KK11-F1
#
_entry.id   AF-A0A973KK11-F1
#
_cell.length_a   1.000
_cell.length_b   1.000
_cell.length_c   1.000
_cell.angle_alpha   90.00
_cell.angle_beta   90.00
_cell.angle_gamma   90.00
#
_symmetry.space_group_name_H-M   'P 1'
#
loop_
_entity.id
_entity.type
_entity.pdbx_description
1 polymer ?
#
loop_
_entity_poly.entity_id
_entity_poly.type
_entity_poly.pdbx_seq_one_letter_code
_entity_poly.pdbx_strand_id
1 'polypeptide(L)' 'MRLTVLGGCGAWPEPASACSGFLVEHDGFRLLLDLGYATVPQLLTHIAAD' A
#
# COMPACT_ATOMS: atom_id res chain seq x y z
N MET A 1 -11.64 -10.56 6.02
CA MET A 1 -10.82 -10.05 4.89
C MET A 1 -11.03 -8.55 4.75
N ARG A 2 -9.96 -7.75 4.71
CA ARG A 2 -9.95 -6.30 4.47
C ARG A 2 -8.89 -5.97 3.42
N LEU A 3 -9.22 -5.05 2.53
CA LEU A 3 -8.32 -4.52 1.51
C LEU A 3 -8.17 -3.01 1.74
N THR A 4 -6.92 -2.54 1.82
CA THR A 4 -6.57 -1.12 1.87
C THR A 4 -5.83 -0.76 0.59
N VAL A 5 -6.32 0.23 -0.14
CA VAL A 5 -5.65 0.79 -1.31
C VAL A 5 -4.62 1.80 -0.82
N LEU A 6 -3.34 1.51 -1.03
CA LEU A 6 -2.23 2.38 -0.67
C LEU A 6 -1.87 3.33 -1.83
N GLY A 7 -2.11 2.88 -3.05
CA GLY A 7 -1.98 3.69 -4.25
C GLY A 7 -2.54 2.97 -5.48
N GLY A 8 -2.83 3.74 -6.53
CA GLY A 8 -3.50 3.24 -7.73
C GLY A 8 -3.02 3.94 -9.01
N CYS A 9 -2.00 4.79 -8.92
CA CYS A 9 -1.46 5.45 -10.09
C CYS A 9 -0.62 4.47 -10.95
N GLY A 10 -0.70 4.61 -12.28
CA GLY A 10 0.15 3.89 -13.21
C GLY A 10 1.42 4.68 -13.54
N ALA A 11 2.55 3.99 -13.61
CA ALA A 11 3.88 4.52 -13.97
C ALA A 11 4.47 5.57 -13.01
N TRP A 12 3.80 6.70 -12.76
CA TRP A 12 4.31 7.80 -11.94
C TRP A 12 3.18 8.55 -11.22
N PRO A 13 3.22 8.70 -9.88
CA PRO A 13 2.15 9.33 -9.13
C PRO A 13 2.22 10.85 -9.14
N GLU A 14 1.07 11.50 -8.97
CA GLU A 14 0.98 12.91 -8.60
C GLU A 14 1.58 13.15 -7.19
N PRO A 15 1.91 14.40 -6.83
CA PRO A 15 2.35 14.73 -5.48
C PRO A 15 1.38 14.19 -4.41
N ALA A 16 1.94 13.62 -3.33
CA ALA A 16 1.21 12.98 -2.24
C ALA A 16 0.40 11.71 -2.61
N SER A 17 0.48 11.23 -3.86
CA SER A 17 -0.07 9.94 -4.27
C SER A 17 1.01 8.86 -4.35
N ALA A 18 0.58 7.60 -4.52
CA ALA A 18 1.45 6.46 -4.78
C ALA A 18 1.00 5.70 -6.03
N CYS A 19 1.95 4.98 -6.63
CA CYS A 19 1.65 3.98 -7.65
C CYS A 19 0.88 2.80 -7.03
N SER A 20 0.55 1.80 -7.85
CA SER A 20 -0.13 0.59 -7.41
C SER A 20 0.47 -0.02 -6.13
N GLY A 21 -0.41 -0.29 -5.17
CA GLY A 21 -0.04 -0.93 -3.91
C GLY A 21 -1.26 -1.19 -3.05
N PHE A 22 -1.33 -2.39 -2.48
CA PHE A 22 -2.50 -2.86 -1.74
C PHE A 22 -2.09 -3.68 -0.51
N LEU A 23 -2.67 -3.36 0.64
CA LEU A 23 -2.55 -4.18 1.84
C LEU A 23 -3.81 -5.04 1.98
N VAL A 24 -3.63 -6.36 1.96
CA VAL A 24 -4.69 -7.33 2.24
C VAL A 24 -4.47 -7.91 3.64
N GLU A 25 -5.49 -7.83 4.47
CA GLU A 25 -5.51 -8.40 5.81
C GLU A 25 -6.60 -9.47 5.96
N HIS A 26 -6.22 -10.65 6.42
CA HIS A 26 -7.16 -11.73 6.70
C HIS A 26 -6.60 -12.63 7.80
N ASP A 27 -7.38 -12.79 8.88
CA ASP A 27 -7.14 -13.76 9.95
C ASP A 27 -5.71 -13.70 10.53
N GLY A 28 -5.23 -12.48 10.78
CA GLY A 28 -3.90 -12.20 11.33
C GLY A 28 -2.76 -12.23 10.29
N PHE A 29 -3.02 -12.71 9.07
CA PHE A 29 -2.09 -12.64 7.97
C PHE A 29 -2.18 -11.28 7.25
N ARG A 30 -1.02 -10.75 6.85
CA ARG A 30 -0.88 -9.50 6.10
C ARG A 30 -0.12 -9.78 4.81
N LEU A 31 -0.74 -9.46 3.68
CA LEU A 31 -0.14 -9.56 2.36
C LEU A 31 -0.05 -8.17 1.75
N LEU A 32 1.16 -7.77 1.39
CA LEU A 32 1.39 -6.61 0.55
C LEU A 32 1.41 -7.06 -0.91
N LEU A 33 0.46 -6.57 -1.70
CA LEU A 33 0.36 -6.83 -3.12
C LEU A 33 0.76 -5.59 -3.90
N ASP A 34 1.82 -5.75 -4.70
CA ASP A 34 2.51 -4.68 -5.43
C ASP A 34 3.15 -3.62 -4.53
N LEU A 35 4.28 -3.10 -4.98
CA LEU A 35 5.13 -2.16 -4.25
C LEU A 35 5.56 -1.03 -5.21
N GLY A 36 4.55 -0.42 -5.83
CA GLY A 36 4.74 0.74 -6.69
C GLY A 36 5.46 1.89 -5.98
N TYR A 37 5.99 2.81 -6.78
CA TYR A 37 6.66 4.01 -6.27
C TYR A 37 5.79 4.76 -5.24
N ALA A 38 6.43 5.18 -4.14
CA ALA A 38 5.82 5.87 -3.00
C ALA A 38 4.75 5.08 -2.20
N THR A 39 4.58 3.77 -2.42
CA THR A 39 3.63 2.95 -1.65
C THR A 39 4.07 2.72 -0.19
N VAL A 40 5.36 2.62 0.09
CA VAL A 40 5.86 2.34 1.46
C VAL A 40 5.46 3.43 2.47
N PRO A 41 5.63 4.74 2.21
CA PRO A 41 5.10 5.77 3.09
C PRO A 41 3.61 5.64 3.42
N GLN A 42 2.78 5.26 2.43
CA GLN A 42 1.35 5.00 2.64
C GLN A 42 1.12 3.74 3.49
N LEU A 43 1.88 2.67 3.27
CA LEU A 43 1.82 1.46 4.10
C LEU A 43 2.07 1.78 5.58
N LEU A 44 3.06 2.63 5.86
CA LEU A 44 3.47 2.97 7.22
C LEU A 44 2.45 3.84 7.98
N THR A 45 1.41 4.37 7.32
CA THR A 45 0.27 4.99 8.02
C THR A 45 -0.74 3.96 8.53
N HIS A 46 -0.63 2.70 8.10
CA HIS A 46 -1.54 1.61 8.48
C HIS A 46 -0.87 0.57 9.36
N ILE A 47 0.44 0.32 9.19
CA ILE A 47 1.20 -0.64 9.98
C ILE A 47 2.56 -0.05 10.38
N ALA A 48 3.10 -0.48 11.53
CA ALA A 48 4.44 -0.08 11.95
C ALA A 48 5.52 -0.84 11.17
N ALA A 49 6.72 -0.24 11.07
CA ALA A 49 7.94 -0.95 10.73
C ALA A 49 8.61 -1.37 12.04
N ASP A 50 8.41 -2.64 12.41
CA ASP A 50 9.01 -3.31 13.56
C ASP A 50 10.39 -3.92 13.26
#